data_AF-X1LR22-F1
#
_entry.id   AF-X1LR22-F1
#
_cell.length_a   1.000
_cell.length_b   1.000
_cell.length_c   1.000
_cell.angle_alpha   90.00
_cell.angle_beta   90.00
_cell.angle_gamma   90.00
#
_symmetry.space_group_name_H-M   'P 1'
#
loop_
_entity.id
_entity.type
_entity.pdbx_description
1 polymer ?
#
loop_
_entity_poly.entity_id
_entity_poly.type
_entity_poly.pdbx_seq_one_letter_code
_entity_poly.pdbx_strand_id
1 'polypeptide(L)'
;MITPYEKILILGCGTCMTVCGAGGEREVSLLHSALCVAQARDGDGTQSFLEYTVKRQCDFEFLDVLVDRVKEVDAILSLGCGVGVQT
;
A
#
# COMPACT_ATOMS: atom_id res chain seq x y z
N MET A 1 11.19 3.30 -9.76
CA MET A 1 11.16 1.99 -9.05
C MET A 1 9.80 1.30 -9.15
N ILE A 2 8.67 2.01 -9.07
CA ILE A 2 7.33 1.41 -9.25
C ILE A 2 6.73 1.59 -10.67
N THR A 3 7.38 2.38 -11.53
CA THR A 3 6.97 2.68 -12.91
C THR A 3 6.60 1.46 -13.78
N PRO A 4 7.27 0.30 -13.66
CA PRO A 4 6.92 -0.87 -14.49
C PRO A 4 5.59 -1.55 -14.14
N TYR A 5 4.95 -1.20 -13.02
CA TYR A 5 3.73 -1.88 -12.53
C TYR A 5 2.50 -1.00 -12.81
N GLU A 6 1.43 -1.57 -13.36
CA GLU A 6 0.22 -0.80 -13.69
C GLU A 6 -0.71 -0.67 -12.50
N LYS A 7 -1.02 -1.77 -11.80
CA LYS A 7 -1.91 -1.77 -10.64
C LYS A 7 -1.11 -1.97 -9.37
N ILE A 8 -1.15 -0.99 -8.47
CA ILE A 8 -0.35 -0.99 -7.25
C ILE A 8 -1.26 -0.88 -6.03
N LEU A 9 -1.12 -1.83 -5.10
CA LEU A 9 -1.75 -1.76 -3.78
C LEU A 9 -0.82 -1.08 -2.78
N ILE A 10 -1.23 0.06 -2.26
CA ILE A 10 -0.59 0.72 -1.12
C ILE A 10 -1.16 0.11 0.16
N LEU A 11 -0.31 -0.60 0.91
CA LEU A 11 -0.74 -1.38 2.06
C LEU A 11 -0.21 -0.79 3.37
N GLY A 12 -1.11 -0.39 4.27
CA GLY A 12 -0.82 0.14 5.60
C GLY A 12 -1.02 -0.86 6.74
N CYS A 13 -0.58 -0.48 7.94
CA CYS A 13 -0.76 -1.23 9.19
C CYS A 13 -1.43 -0.34 10.25
N GLY A 14 -2.67 -0.69 10.61
CA GLY A 14 -3.56 0.08 11.48
C GLY A 14 -3.19 0.06 12.98
N THR A 15 -2.02 -0.48 13.35
CA THR A 15 -1.57 -0.58 14.74
C THR A 15 -0.22 0.11 14.94
N CYS A 16 0.89 -0.62 14.91
CA CYS A 16 2.20 -0.08 15.27
C CYS A 16 2.64 1.09 14.37
N MET A 17 2.32 1.03 13.07
CA MET A 17 2.68 2.09 12.11
C MET A 17 1.76 3.30 12.17
N THR A 18 0.52 3.14 12.64
CA THR A 18 -0.38 4.27 12.95
C THR A 18 0.16 5.08 14.13
N VAL A 19 0.69 4.42 15.17
CA VAL A 19 1.18 5.11 16.37
C VAL A 19 2.36 6.03 16.06
N CYS A 20 3.30 5.59 15.22
CA CYS A 20 4.42 6.41 14.79
C CYS A 20 4.11 7.34 13.61
N GLY A 21 2.88 7.28 13.05
CA GLY A 21 2.47 8.09 11.90
C GLY A 21 3.27 7.80 10.64
N ALA A 22 3.65 6.53 10.42
CA ALA A 22 4.51 6.11 9.32
C ALA A 22 3.83 5.20 8.30
N GLY A 23 2.62 4.71 8.57
CA GLY A 23 1.96 3.76 7.69
C GLY A 23 0.55 3.36 8.11
N GLY A 24 -0.14 4.19 8.88
CA GLY A 24 -1.57 4.02 9.14
C GLY A 24 -2.41 4.48 7.95
N GLU A 25 -3.74 4.44 8.11
CA GLU A 25 -4.68 4.85 7.05
C GLU A 25 -4.39 6.25 6.51
N ARG A 26 -4.07 7.20 7.40
CA ARG A 26 -3.76 8.59 7.03
C ARG A 26 -2.54 8.68 6.12
N GLU A 27 -1.47 7.96 6.44
CA GLU A 27 -0.23 7.97 5.66
C GLU A 27 -0.41 7.26 4.31
N VAL A 28 -1.18 6.17 4.30
CA VAL A 28 -1.55 5.47 3.06
C VAL A 28 -2.31 6.40 2.12
N SER A 29 -3.36 7.07 2.59
CA SER A 29 -4.16 7.97 1.74
C SER A 29 -3.40 9.22 1.30
N LEU A 30 -2.49 9.72 2.15
CA LEU A 30 -1.59 10.82 1.77
C LEU A 30 -0.67 10.39 0.63
N LEU A 31 -0.07 9.21 0.72
CA LEU A 31 0.81 8.68 -0.32
C LEU A 31 0.05 8.39 -1.62
N HIS A 32 -1.14 7.80 -1.52
CA HIS A 32 -2.04 7.60 -2.66
C HIS A 32 -2.29 8.90 -3.42
N SER A 33 -2.68 9.95 -2.69
CA SER A 33 -2.95 11.27 -3.26
C SER A 33 -1.69 11.88 -3.90
N ALA A 34 -0.54 11.77 -3.24
CA ALA A 34 0.73 12.28 -3.75
C ALA A 34 1.15 11.56 -5.05
N LEU A 35 0.96 10.24 -5.12
CA LEU A 35 1.24 9.44 -6.31
C LEU A 35 0.31 9.79 -7.48
N CYS A 36 -0.99 10.00 -7.21
CA CYS A 36 -1.92 10.46 -8.24
C CYS A 36 -1.53 11.84 -8.81
N VAL A 37 -1.10 12.77 -7.94
CA VAL A 37 -0.63 14.09 -8.38
C VAL A 37 0.67 13.99 -9.17
N ALA A 38 1.62 13.15 -8.74
CA ALA A 38 2.87 12.92 -9.47
C ALA A 38 2.60 12.33 -10.86
N GLN A 39 1.70 11.35 -10.93
CA GLN A 39 1.28 10.72 -12.17
C GLN A 39 0.66 11.72 -13.15
N ALA A 40 -0.24 12.58 -12.67
CA ALA A 40 -0.89 13.59 -13.50
C ALA A 40 0.10 14.63 -14.06
N ARG A 41 1.23 14.86 -13.38
CA ARG A 41 2.28 15.80 -13.81
C ARG A 41 3.17 15.22 -14.89
N ASP A 42 3.49 13.92 -14.81
CA ASP A 42 4.38 13.25 -15.77
C ASP A 42 3.70 12.96 -17.12
N GLY A 43 2.36 13.07 -17.21
CA GLY A 43 1.61 13.03 -18.47
C GLY A 43 1.51 11.65 -19.14
N ASP A 44 2.25 10.66 -18.65
CA ASP A 44 2.38 9.31 -19.22
C ASP A 44 1.92 8.19 -18.26
N GLY A 45 1.38 8.57 -17.11
CA GLY A 45 1.08 7.61 -16.06
C GLY A 45 -0.33 7.03 -16.15
N THR A 46 -0.42 5.75 -16.53
CA THR A 46 -1.66 4.95 -16.57
C THR A 46 -1.89 4.11 -15.33
N GLN A 47 -1.03 4.23 -14.31
CA GLN A 47 -1.04 3.35 -13.14
C GLN A 47 -2.31 3.58 -12.29
N SER A 48 -2.90 2.50 -11.79
CA SER A 48 -4.00 2.55 -10.83
C SER A 48 -3.47 2.27 -9.43
N PHE A 49 -3.75 3.18 -8.51
CA PHE A 49 -3.39 3.03 -7.10
C PHE A 49 -4.62 2.62 -6.28
N LEU A 50 -4.51 1.50 -5.59
CA LEU A 50 -5.47 1.03 -4.59
C LEU A 50 -4.88 1.23 -3.21
N GLU A 51 -5.71 1.49 -2.21
CA GLU A 51 -5.30 1.59 -0.81
C GLU A 51 -6.00 0.55 0.05
N TYR A 52 -5.28 0.01 1.03
CA TYR A 52 -5.87 -0.81 2.08
C TYR A 52 -5.00 -0.77 3.33
N THR A 53 -5.64 -0.85 4.50
CA THR A 53 -4.94 -0.94 5.79
C THR A 53 -5.45 -2.14 6.56
N VAL A 54 -4.57 -3.11 6.83
CA VAL A 54 -4.88 -4.23 7.73
C VAL A 54 -4.64 -3.82 9.18
N LYS A 55 -5.29 -4.50 10.13
CA LYS A 55 -5.08 -4.26 11.55
C LYS A 55 -3.63 -4.52 11.97
N ARG A 56 -3.07 -5.68 11.57
CA ARG A 56 -1.67 -6.06 11.82
C ARG A 56 -1.10 -6.74 10.59
N GLN A 57 -0.09 -6.13 9.97
CA GLN A 57 0.63 -6.74 8.86
C GLN A 57 1.55 -7.88 9.27
N CYS A 58 1.95 -7.94 10.56
CA CYS A 58 2.85 -8.94 11.12
C CYS A 58 2.17 -10.21 11.62
N ASP A 59 0.87 -10.35 11.38
CA ASP A 59 0.06 -11.42 11.93
C ASP A 59 -0.82 -12.00 10.82
N PHE A 60 -0.59 -13.27 10.48
CA PHE A 60 -1.17 -13.96 9.34
C PHE A 60 -2.70 -13.97 9.39
N GLU A 61 -3.30 -14.02 10.58
CA GLU A 61 -4.76 -14.01 10.77
C GLU A 61 -5.42 -12.76 10.19
N PHE A 62 -4.67 -11.67 10.03
CA PHE A 62 -5.17 -10.41 9.47
C PHE A 62 -4.83 -10.23 7.98
N LEU A 63 -4.15 -11.19 7.35
CA LEU A 63 -3.74 -11.11 5.94
C LEU A 63 -4.73 -11.82 5.01
N ASP A 64 -5.59 -12.71 5.50
CA ASP A 64 -6.57 -13.44 4.68
C ASP A 64 -7.47 -12.51 3.85
N VAL A 65 -7.79 -11.33 4.40
CA VAL A 65 -8.59 -10.29 3.72
C VAL A 65 -7.90 -9.67 2.49
N LEU A 66 -6.60 -9.90 2.32
CA LEU A 66 -5.81 -9.41 1.19
C LEU A 66 -5.82 -10.36 0.00
N VAL A 67 -6.20 -11.63 0.20
CA VAL A 67 -6.01 -12.69 -0.82
C VAL A 67 -6.61 -12.30 -2.17
N ASP A 68 -7.81 -11.74 -2.19
CA ASP A 68 -8.44 -11.35 -3.46
C ASP A 68 -7.85 -10.05 -4.02
N ARG A 69 -7.52 -9.09 -3.16
CA ARG A 69 -6.90 -7.81 -3.58
C ARG A 69 -5.53 -8.02 -4.21
N VAL A 70 -4.74 -8.94 -3.67
CA VAL A 70 -3.39 -9.26 -4.17
C VAL A 70 -3.44 -9.89 -5.57
N LYS A 71 -4.50 -10.62 -5.90
CA LYS A 71 -4.69 -11.19 -7.25
C LYS A 71 -5.01 -10.12 -8.30
N GLU A 72 -5.49 -8.96 -7.88
CA GLU A 72 -5.95 -7.89 -8.77
C GLU A 72 -4.87 -6.84 -9.08
N VAL A 73 -3.70 -6.95 -8.45
CA VAL A 73 -2.61 -5.96 -8.53
C VAL A 73 -1.30 -6.58 -8.97
N ASP A 74 -0.46 -5.79 -9.61
CA ASP A 74 0.85 -6.22 -10.12
C ASP A 74 1.95 -6.07 -9.07
N ALA A 75 1.76 -5.14 -8.12
CA ALA A 75 2.70 -4.89 -7.04
C ALA A 75 2.03 -4.40 -5.77
N ILE A 76 2.69 -4.66 -4.64
CA ILE A 76 2.31 -4.14 -3.32
C ILE A 76 3.39 -3.17 -2.86
N LEU A 77 2.99 -1.94 -2.55
CA LEU A 77 3.80 -0.93 -1.90
C LEU A 77 3.44 -0.92 -0.41
N SER A 78 4.19 -1.66 0.40
CA SER A 78 3.93 -1.75 1.84
C SER A 78 4.55 -0.56 2.60
N LEU A 79 3.73 0.09 3.42
CA LEU A 79 4.14 1.08 4.42
C LEU A 79 4.30 0.46 5.82
N GLY A 80 4.46 -0.86 5.91
CA GLY A 80 4.37 -1.56 7.18
C GLY A 80 5.21 -2.81 7.41
N CYS A 81 5.01 -3.29 8.63
CA CYS A 81 5.65 -4.34 9.42
C CYS A 81 7.14 -4.22 9.77
N GLY A 82 8.07 -3.76 8.91
CA GLY A 82 9.51 -3.59 9.23
C GLY A 82 10.29 -4.84 9.73
N VAL A 83 9.58 -5.92 10.05
CA VAL A 83 10.04 -7.22 10.58
C VAL A 83 10.25 -8.23 9.45
N GLY A 84 9.78 -7.93 8.23
CA GLY A 84 10.03 -8.76 7.05
C GLY A 84 9.07 -9.94 6.87
N VAL A 85 7.93 -9.98 7.57
CA VAL A 85 6.91 -11.04 7.46
C VAL A 85 6.08 -11.02 6.16
N GLN A 86 6.36 -10.08 5.25
CA GLN A 86 5.59 -9.84 4.01
C GLN A 86 6.17 -10.61 2.80
N THR A 87 7.16 -11.49 3.02
CA THR A 87 7.75 -12.40 2.01
C THR A 87 7.08 -13.75 2.03
#